data_AF-A0A378J451-F1
#
_entry.id   AF-A0A378J451-F1
#
_cell.length_a   1.000
_cell.length_b   1.000
_cell.length_c   1.000
_cell.angle_alpha   90.00
_cell.angle_beta   90.00
_cell.angle_gamma   90.00
#
_symmetry.space_group_name_H-M   'P 1'
#
loop_
_entity.id
_entity.type
_entity.pdbx_description
1 polymer ?
#
loop_
_entity_poly.entity_id
_entity_poly.type
_entity_poly.pdbx_seq_one_letter_code
_entity_poly.pdbx_strand_id
1 'polypeptide(L)'
;MSTIALLDVDSTLLFNGSDLNHALLDSLLQKGIKDVYLFTNMGLEDIRYYNQDFAPLSRHAIIQIMRQKGFNVHGVITPADAGNYDNQYQLRPVGTIFNQLYTPLMEQVIKSGKPLDLQYYTSDKELICNYFVNELALKTAERIMSARQENPAGEKIRIKLPQLTLLDVTSSHQKRIYVTKDELMNELNSGKIPRNPYVIDFYEGEQEVEVMGADFPPDTANKALMMEACLQQLASQFPNLSIVYFDDDERQLHACQLAVANYNSTYTTPVHLTTQQVSKNYNTANNSANSYMDAITNALRMDKLNQIIMDKLNRAIKDVAHHYSAALYDQLGAAQFIKSHFNYMNYQQYIELAKVAMKGNTIMFNPGGANSALHCLRIAMLLTKNDSQEKQVIKACLQIMEKYNYHELKKQNVDGNLMEAYSKFMRAVMEINSKQNSKIFRQFEELKNNIGAINPSVHFKQSLAFIGHRNTQNDPSQQESYENNIK
;
A
#
# COMPACT_ATOMS: atom_id res chain seq x y z
N MET A 1 5.17 12.88 -5.76
CA MET A 1 5.34 11.45 -6.08
C MET A 1 6.56 10.99 -5.30
N SER A 2 6.45 9.91 -4.52
CA SER A 2 7.49 9.52 -3.56
C SER A 2 8.25 8.31 -4.11
N THR A 3 9.54 8.48 -4.35
CA THR A 3 10.44 7.37 -4.72
C THR A 3 11.13 6.90 -3.45
N ILE A 4 11.00 5.61 -3.14
CA ILE A 4 11.66 4.99 -1.99
C ILE A 4 12.66 3.94 -2.46
N ALA A 5 13.75 3.77 -1.72
CA ALA A 5 14.64 2.64 -1.92
C ALA A 5 14.33 1.54 -0.89
N LEU A 6 14.20 0.31 -1.38
CA LEU A 6 14.28 -0.89 -0.55
C LEU A 6 15.66 -1.49 -0.76
N LEU A 7 16.43 -1.62 0.31
CA LEU A 7 17.78 -2.15 0.26
C LEU A 7 17.83 -3.46 1.02
N ASP A 8 18.08 -4.56 0.32
CA ASP A 8 18.55 -5.75 0.99
C ASP A 8 19.89 -5.46 1.70
N VAL A 9 20.12 -6.18 2.81
CA VAL A 9 21.29 -5.94 3.66
C VAL A 9 22.43 -6.87 3.29
N ASP A 10 22.22 -8.19 3.42
CA ASP A 10 23.29 -9.17 3.34
C ASP A 10 23.77 -9.38 1.90
N SER A 11 25.05 -9.16 1.62
CA SER A 11 25.63 -9.26 0.27
C SER A 11 25.07 -8.26 -0.75
N THR A 12 24.31 -7.26 -0.30
CA THR A 12 23.77 -6.17 -1.13
C THR A 12 24.27 -4.81 -0.64
N LEU A 13 23.99 -4.49 0.62
CA LEU A 13 24.42 -3.26 1.28
C LEU A 13 25.66 -3.51 2.16
N LEU A 14 25.71 -4.64 2.85
CA LEU A 14 26.80 -5.05 3.76
C LEU A 14 27.47 -6.33 3.24
N PHE A 15 28.79 -6.27 3.11
CA PHE A 15 29.65 -7.37 2.69
C PHE A 15 30.66 -7.71 3.77
N ASN A 16 31.10 -8.96 3.82
CA ASN A 16 32.16 -9.44 4.72
C ASN A 16 31.98 -9.00 6.19
N GLY A 17 30.73 -8.84 6.62
CA GLY A 17 30.36 -8.33 7.94
C GLY A 17 30.60 -6.84 8.20
N SER A 18 31.40 -6.11 7.41
CA SER A 18 31.71 -4.70 7.73
C SER A 18 31.85 -3.75 6.54
N ASP A 19 31.98 -4.29 5.33
CA ASP A 19 32.19 -3.51 4.12
C ASP A 19 30.85 -3.00 3.56
N LEU A 20 30.58 -1.69 3.68
CA LEU A 20 29.38 -1.09 3.12
C LEU A 20 29.54 -0.76 1.63
N ASN A 21 28.48 -1.02 0.85
CA ASN A 21 28.41 -0.67 -0.57
C ASN A 21 28.25 0.84 -0.77
N HIS A 22 29.35 1.58 -0.68
CA HIS A 22 29.36 3.02 -0.84
C HIS A 22 28.95 3.46 -2.24
N ALA A 23 29.30 2.72 -3.30
CA ALA A 23 28.85 3.06 -4.65
C ALA A 23 27.32 3.07 -4.78
N LEU A 24 26.63 2.11 -4.18
CA LEU A 24 25.15 2.10 -4.16
C LEU A 24 24.59 3.29 -3.40
N LEU A 25 25.10 3.54 -2.19
CA LEU A 25 24.65 4.65 -1.33
C LEU A 25 24.88 6.01 -2.01
N ASP A 26 26.07 6.23 -2.56
CA ASP A 26 26.42 7.49 -3.21
C ASP A 26 25.59 7.71 -4.48
N SER A 27 25.29 6.63 -5.23
CA SER A 27 24.41 6.69 -6.41
C SER A 27 22.99 7.11 -6.06
N LEU A 28 22.42 6.58 -4.96
CA LEU A 28 21.09 6.98 -4.47
C LEU A 28 21.06 8.46 -4.09
N LEU A 29 22.04 8.92 -3.30
CA LEU A 29 22.14 10.31 -2.87
C LEU A 29 22.32 11.27 -4.05
N GLN A 30 23.18 10.91 -5.02
CA GLN A 30 23.42 11.72 -6.21
C GLN A 30 22.14 11.89 -7.05
N LYS A 31 21.23 10.92 -7.02
CA LYS A 31 19.92 10.99 -7.68
C LYS A 31 18.81 11.55 -6.79
N GLY A 32 19.13 11.96 -5.57
CA GLY A 32 18.19 12.56 -4.63
C GLY A 32 17.26 11.56 -3.94
N ILE A 33 17.50 10.26 -4.04
CA ILE A 33 16.74 9.24 -3.31
C ILE A 33 17.33 9.12 -1.90
N LYS A 34 16.62 9.69 -0.92
CA LYS A 34 17.04 9.70 0.50
C LYS A 34 16.16 8.84 1.39
N ASP A 35 14.95 8.53 0.96
CA ASP A 35 13.98 7.75 1.73
C ASP A 35 14.21 6.26 1.52
N VAL A 36 14.62 5.57 2.59
CA VAL A 36 15.07 4.18 2.53
C VAL A 36 14.40 3.32 3.60
N TYR A 37 14.05 2.10 3.22
CA TYR A 37 13.84 1.00 4.16
C TYR A 37 14.92 -0.07 3.95
N LEU A 38 15.42 -0.64 5.04
CA LEU A 38 16.20 -1.87 4.95
C LEU A 38 15.24 -3.05 4.81
N PHE A 39 15.56 -4.02 3.95
CA PHE A 39 14.66 -5.08 3.51
C PHE A 39 15.35 -6.45 3.62
N THR A 40 15.41 -6.99 4.84
CA THR A 40 16.36 -8.06 5.22
C THR A 40 15.67 -9.24 5.92
N ASN A 41 16.29 -10.42 5.86
CA ASN A 41 15.86 -11.61 6.61
C ASN A 41 16.44 -11.68 8.04
N MET A 42 17.20 -10.67 8.50
CA MET A 42 17.82 -10.69 9.83
C MET A 42 16.80 -10.71 10.97
N GLY A 43 17.00 -11.60 11.96
CA GLY A 43 16.17 -11.80 13.14
C GLY A 43 16.47 -10.81 14.27
N LEU A 44 16.88 -11.27 15.46
CA LEU A 44 17.38 -10.42 16.58
C LEU A 44 18.86 -10.67 16.90
N GLU A 45 19.52 -11.54 16.15
CA GLU A 45 20.80 -12.15 16.50
C GLU A 45 21.94 -11.11 16.53
N ASP A 46 21.87 -10.08 15.70
CA ASP A 46 22.88 -9.01 15.65
C ASP A 46 22.97 -8.17 16.93
N ILE A 47 21.95 -8.22 17.80
CA ILE A 47 21.98 -7.57 19.13
C ILE A 47 23.09 -8.14 20.00
N ARG A 48 23.31 -9.47 19.94
CA ARG A 48 24.26 -10.15 20.82
C ARG A 48 25.72 -9.82 20.52
N TYR A 49 25.98 -9.34 19.30
CA TYR A 49 27.31 -9.00 18.82
C TYR A 49 27.63 -7.51 18.89
N TYR A 50 26.75 -6.70 19.49
CA TYR A 50 26.98 -5.27 19.62
C TYR A 50 28.33 -4.99 20.30
N ASN A 51 29.15 -4.16 19.66
CA ASN A 51 30.47 -3.73 20.13
C ASN A 51 31.46 -4.88 20.39
N GLN A 52 31.29 -6.02 19.71
CA GLN A 52 32.30 -7.08 19.70
C GLN A 52 33.29 -6.87 18.55
N ASP A 53 34.58 -7.03 18.83
CA ASP A 53 35.60 -7.05 17.80
C ASP A 53 35.35 -8.21 16.82
N PHE A 54 35.54 -7.97 15.52
CA PHE A 54 35.34 -8.94 14.43
C PHE A 54 33.89 -9.41 14.21
N ALA A 55 32.90 -8.82 14.89
CA ALA A 55 31.50 -9.07 14.61
C ALA A 55 31.00 -8.30 13.37
N PRO A 56 29.99 -8.83 12.66
CA PRO A 56 29.28 -8.07 11.65
C PRO A 56 28.66 -6.79 12.22
N LEU A 57 28.61 -5.72 11.41
CA LEU A 57 27.92 -4.49 11.74
C LEU A 57 26.44 -4.78 12.02
N SER A 58 26.00 -4.40 13.22
CA SER A 58 24.58 -4.46 13.56
C SER A 58 23.75 -3.55 12.66
N ARG A 59 22.46 -3.88 12.48
CA ARG A 59 21.53 -3.01 11.75
C ARG A 59 21.47 -1.61 12.34
N HIS A 60 21.54 -1.49 13.66
CA HIS A 60 21.66 -0.18 14.32
C HIS A 60 22.85 0.63 13.79
N ALA A 61 24.05 0.04 13.73
CA ALA A 61 25.25 0.72 13.23
C ALA A 61 25.12 1.13 11.76
N ILE A 62 24.60 0.24 10.91
CA ILE A 62 24.33 0.53 9.49
C ILE A 62 23.39 1.74 9.36
N ILE A 63 22.28 1.75 10.11
CA ILE A 63 21.30 2.83 10.11
C ILE A 63 21.94 4.17 10.54
N GLN A 64 22.78 4.17 11.58
CA GLN A 64 23.46 5.39 12.02
C GLN A 64 24.41 5.92 10.94
N ILE A 65 25.20 5.05 10.31
CA ILE A 65 26.11 5.43 9.22
C ILE A 65 25.31 6.01 8.03
N MET A 66 24.20 5.38 7.64
CA MET A 66 23.35 5.88 6.56
C MET A 66 22.73 7.23 6.91
N ARG A 67 22.23 7.41 8.15
CA ARG A 67 21.69 8.71 8.60
C ARG A 67 22.75 9.81 8.59
N GLN A 68 23.98 9.52 9.01
CA GLN A 68 25.10 10.45 8.93
C GLN A 68 25.44 10.83 7.48
N LYS A 69 25.26 9.92 6.53
CA LYS A 69 25.38 10.20 5.08
C LYS A 69 24.21 11.00 4.49
N GLY A 70 23.15 11.25 5.25
CA GLY A 70 22.00 12.07 4.84
C GLY A 70 20.79 11.27 4.34
N PHE A 71 20.73 9.97 4.63
CA PHE A 71 19.53 9.16 4.36
C PHE A 71 18.48 9.30 5.46
N ASN A 72 17.21 9.27 5.05
CA ASN A 72 16.05 9.05 5.91
C ASN A 72 15.75 7.55 5.96
N VAL A 73 16.36 6.84 6.91
CA VAL A 73 16.05 5.42 7.12
C VAL A 73 14.79 5.30 7.97
N HIS A 74 13.68 4.93 7.31
CA HIS A 74 12.33 4.87 7.88
C HIS A 74 12.12 3.65 8.78
N GLY A 75 12.80 2.55 8.50
CA GLY A 75 12.70 1.33 9.29
C GLY A 75 13.39 0.14 8.62
N VAL A 76 13.21 -1.03 9.24
CA VAL A 76 13.67 -2.32 8.73
C VAL A 76 12.45 -3.21 8.56
N ILE A 77 12.27 -3.74 7.36
CA ILE A 77 11.23 -4.69 6.99
C ILE A 77 11.86 -6.09 6.98
N THR A 78 11.21 -7.01 7.67
CA THR A 78 11.65 -8.41 7.87
C THR A 78 10.56 -9.40 7.48
N PRO A 79 10.87 -10.70 7.30
CA PRO A 79 9.84 -11.73 7.08
C PRO A 79 8.77 -11.74 8.18
N ALA A 80 9.14 -11.45 9.42
CA ALA A 80 8.22 -11.36 10.54
C ALA A 80 7.15 -10.28 10.33
N ASP A 81 7.44 -9.17 9.64
CA ASP A 81 6.43 -8.14 9.36
C ASP A 81 5.27 -8.69 8.53
N ALA A 82 5.51 -9.66 7.63
CA ALA A 82 4.48 -10.29 6.81
C ALA A 82 3.62 -11.35 7.54
N GLY A 83 4.02 -11.70 8.77
CA GLY A 83 3.26 -12.57 9.70
C GLY A 83 2.81 -11.86 10.97
N ASN A 84 3.01 -10.54 11.09
CA ASN A 84 2.74 -9.78 12.30
C ASN A 84 1.30 -9.28 12.33
N TYR A 85 0.38 -10.11 12.84
CA TYR A 85 -1.03 -9.76 12.96
C TYR A 85 -1.37 -9.20 14.36
N ASP A 86 -2.34 -8.29 14.44
CA ASP A 86 -2.92 -7.86 15.71
C ASP A 86 -3.98 -8.85 16.24
N ASN A 87 -4.56 -8.54 17.39
CA ASN A 87 -5.56 -9.38 18.06
C ASN A 87 -6.90 -9.44 17.28
N GLN A 88 -7.03 -8.63 16.24
CA GLN A 88 -8.16 -8.55 15.33
C GLN A 88 -7.83 -9.20 13.97
N TYR A 89 -6.72 -9.94 13.90
CA TYR A 89 -6.20 -10.60 12.70
C TYR A 89 -5.95 -9.63 11.53
N GLN A 90 -5.62 -8.38 11.83
CA GLN A 90 -5.17 -7.40 10.83
C GLN A 90 -3.65 -7.37 10.80
N LEU A 91 -3.08 -7.33 9.59
CA LEU A 91 -1.64 -7.19 9.43
C LEU A 91 -1.20 -5.83 10.00
N ARG A 92 -0.22 -5.84 10.90
CA ARG A 92 0.35 -4.62 11.47
C ARG A 92 1.23 -3.90 10.43
N PRO A 93 1.48 -2.59 10.61
CA PRO A 93 2.38 -1.86 9.73
C PRO A 93 3.77 -2.51 9.62
N VAL A 94 4.36 -2.52 8.43
CA VAL A 94 5.75 -2.94 8.20
C VAL A 94 6.73 -2.07 9.00
N GLY A 95 7.78 -2.70 9.51
CA GLY A 95 8.75 -2.08 10.40
C GLY A 95 8.32 -2.05 11.86
N THR A 96 7.12 -2.54 12.18
CA THR A 96 6.65 -2.65 13.57
C THR A 96 7.54 -3.58 14.38
N ILE A 97 7.96 -4.71 13.81
CA ILE A 97 8.85 -5.67 14.48
C ILE A 97 10.16 -4.98 14.88
N PHE A 98 10.77 -4.26 13.95
CA PHE A 98 12.00 -3.52 14.22
C PHE A 98 11.81 -2.41 15.28
N ASN A 99 10.73 -1.65 15.20
CA ASN A 99 10.50 -0.51 16.09
C ASN A 99 10.08 -0.95 17.51
N GLN A 100 9.33 -2.04 17.65
CA GLN A 100 8.80 -2.49 18.94
C GLN A 100 9.71 -3.51 19.64
N LEU A 101 10.34 -4.41 18.88
CA LEU A 101 11.09 -5.54 19.44
C LEU A 101 12.60 -5.29 19.41
N TYR A 102 13.14 -4.85 18.26
CA TYR A 102 14.58 -4.68 18.10
C TYR A 102 15.10 -3.38 18.73
N THR A 103 14.51 -2.24 18.37
CA THR A 103 15.06 -0.92 18.73
C THR A 103 15.16 -0.72 20.25
N PRO A 104 14.11 -0.96 21.06
CA PRO A 104 14.19 -0.78 22.51
C PRO A 104 15.17 -1.75 23.18
N LEU A 105 15.32 -2.95 22.61
CA LEU A 105 16.24 -3.96 23.13
C LEU A 105 17.70 -3.60 22.82
N MET A 106 17.97 -3.15 21.59
CA MET A 106 19.30 -2.65 21.22
C MET A 106 19.69 -1.42 22.03
N GLU A 107 18.77 -0.50 22.31
CA GLU A 107 19.02 0.66 23.19
C GLU A 107 19.42 0.24 24.62
N GLN A 108 18.79 -0.81 25.16
CA GLN A 108 19.19 -1.37 26.46
C GLN A 108 20.61 -1.97 26.42
N VAL A 109 20.95 -2.70 25.35
CA VAL A 109 22.30 -3.25 25.15
C VAL A 109 23.33 -2.12 25.04
N ILE A 110 23.08 -1.09 24.23
CA ILE A 110 23.93 0.09 24.11
C ILE A 110 24.14 0.74 25.48
N LYS A 111 23.07 0.95 26.25
CA LYS A 111 23.13 1.54 27.59
C LYS A 111 23.93 0.69 28.57
N SER A 112 23.91 -0.63 28.43
CA SER A 112 24.71 -1.55 29.25
C SER A 112 26.21 -1.46 28.96
N GLY A 113 26.58 -1.00 27.76
CA GLY A 113 27.96 -0.88 27.29
C GLY A 113 28.66 -2.22 27.02
N LYS A 114 27.94 -3.34 27.11
CA LYS A 114 28.48 -4.69 26.91
C LYS A 114 27.61 -5.47 25.92
N PRO A 115 28.20 -6.42 25.17
CA PRO A 115 27.42 -7.33 24.34
C PRO A 115 26.45 -8.16 25.19
N LEU A 116 25.30 -8.50 24.63
CA LEU A 116 24.33 -9.38 25.29
C LEU A 116 24.85 -10.82 25.32
N ASP A 117 25.11 -11.32 26.51
CA ASP A 117 25.59 -12.68 26.76
C ASP A 117 24.41 -13.64 27.01
N LEU A 118 24.02 -14.35 25.96
CA LEU A 118 23.00 -15.40 26.00
C LEU A 118 23.60 -16.81 26.22
N GLN A 119 24.92 -16.92 26.31
CA GLN A 119 25.60 -18.20 26.50
C GLN A 119 25.80 -18.51 27.99
N TYR A 120 26.34 -17.54 28.73
CA TYR A 120 26.58 -17.66 30.16
C TYR A 120 25.61 -16.81 30.99
N TYR A 121 24.69 -16.08 30.34
CA TYR A 121 23.62 -15.32 30.98
C TYR A 121 24.16 -14.36 32.04
N THR A 122 25.37 -13.81 31.80
CA THR A 122 26.02 -12.85 32.72
C THR A 122 25.54 -11.42 32.54
N SER A 123 24.75 -11.18 31.49
CA SER A 123 24.05 -9.91 31.28
C SER A 123 22.96 -9.67 32.30
N ASP A 124 22.43 -8.46 32.32
CA ASP A 124 21.26 -8.13 33.14
C ASP A 124 20.09 -9.10 32.86
N LYS A 125 19.45 -9.59 33.92
CA LYS A 125 18.43 -10.65 33.83
C LYS A 125 17.16 -10.14 33.13
N GLU A 126 16.81 -8.88 33.33
CA GLU A 126 15.67 -8.27 32.66
C GLU A 126 15.97 -8.13 31.16
N LEU A 127 17.19 -7.72 30.81
CA LEU A 127 17.65 -7.65 29.41
C LEU A 127 17.59 -9.02 28.71
N ILE A 128 18.09 -10.08 29.37
CA ILE A 128 17.99 -11.46 28.87
C ILE A 128 16.52 -11.86 28.69
N CYS A 129 15.69 -11.63 29.71
CA CYS A 129 14.27 -11.96 29.66
C CYS A 129 13.55 -11.24 28.51
N ASN A 130 13.81 -9.94 28.34
CA ASN A 130 13.26 -9.14 27.25
C ASN A 130 13.72 -9.65 25.88
N TYR A 131 14.97 -10.12 25.75
CA TYR A 131 15.45 -10.73 24.50
C TYR A 131 14.61 -11.95 24.12
N PHE A 132 14.44 -12.93 25.02
CA PHE A 132 13.69 -14.15 24.71
C PHE A 132 12.19 -13.92 24.50
N VAL A 133 11.59 -12.95 25.20
CA VAL A 133 10.20 -12.55 24.96
C VAL A 133 10.03 -11.89 23.59
N ASN A 134 10.97 -11.04 23.18
CA ASN A 134 10.95 -10.41 21.87
C ASN A 134 11.24 -11.42 20.75
N GLU A 135 12.15 -12.38 20.99
CA GLU A 135 12.43 -13.47 20.06
C GLU A 135 11.21 -14.41 19.92
N LEU A 136 10.47 -14.69 20.99
CA LEU A 136 9.20 -15.42 20.90
C LEU A 136 8.24 -14.73 19.93
N ALA A 137 8.03 -13.41 20.09
CA ALA A 137 7.14 -12.64 19.23
C ALA A 137 7.60 -12.65 17.76
N LEU A 138 8.92 -12.56 17.52
CA LEU A 138 9.50 -12.71 16.19
C LEU A 138 9.19 -14.11 15.61
N LYS A 139 9.51 -15.18 16.35
CA LYS A 139 9.28 -16.57 15.93
C LYS A 139 7.80 -16.88 15.69
N THR A 140 6.90 -16.29 16.47
CA THR A 140 5.45 -16.40 16.23
C THR A 140 5.08 -15.86 14.86
N ALA A 141 5.56 -14.66 14.52
CA ALA A 141 5.29 -14.04 13.22
C ALA A 141 5.97 -14.81 12.07
N GLU A 142 7.21 -15.27 12.26
CA GLU A 142 7.91 -16.14 11.31
C GLU A 142 7.18 -17.47 11.08
N ARG A 143 6.61 -18.07 12.13
CA ARG A 143 5.85 -19.32 11.99
C ARG A 143 4.59 -19.11 11.15
N ILE A 144 3.88 -18.01 11.35
CA ILE A 144 2.74 -17.61 10.50
C ILE A 144 3.22 -17.43 9.05
N MET A 145 4.32 -16.71 8.86
CA MET A 145 4.91 -16.48 7.55
C MET A 145 5.29 -17.80 6.83
N SER A 146 5.99 -18.72 7.50
CA SER A 146 6.34 -20.03 6.94
C SER A 146 5.09 -20.82 6.55
N ALA A 147 4.05 -20.80 7.39
CA ALA A 147 2.79 -21.44 7.04
C ALA A 147 2.12 -20.85 5.79
N ARG A 148 2.27 -19.53 5.55
CA ARG A 148 1.82 -18.92 4.29
C ARG A 148 2.61 -19.42 3.09
N GLN A 149 3.92 -19.63 3.24
CA GLN A 149 4.83 -20.04 2.17
C GLN A 149 4.67 -21.52 1.80
N GLU A 150 4.46 -22.37 2.80
CA GLU A 150 4.38 -23.82 2.64
C GLU A 150 3.09 -24.27 1.95
N ASN A 151 2.14 -23.36 1.71
CA ASN A 151 0.77 -23.70 1.34
C ASN A 151 0.19 -22.79 0.25
N PRO A 152 -0.57 -23.33 -0.73
CA PRO A 152 -1.15 -22.57 -1.83
C PRO A 152 -2.12 -21.45 -1.40
N ALA A 153 -2.25 -20.42 -2.24
CA ALA A 153 -3.25 -19.37 -2.01
C ALA A 153 -4.68 -19.93 -1.95
N GLY A 154 -5.46 -19.38 -1.02
CA GLY A 154 -6.85 -19.78 -0.79
C GLY A 154 -7.01 -20.99 0.15
N GLU A 155 -5.94 -21.71 0.46
CA GLU A 155 -5.96 -22.77 1.46
C GLU A 155 -5.83 -22.19 2.88
N LYS A 156 -6.71 -22.66 3.78
CA LYS A 156 -6.74 -22.26 5.18
C LYS A 156 -6.18 -23.37 6.04
N ILE A 157 -5.14 -23.07 6.81
CA ILE A 157 -4.44 -24.06 7.63
C ILE A 157 -4.35 -23.59 9.06
N ARG A 158 -4.55 -24.52 9.98
CA ARG A 158 -4.34 -24.28 11.41
C ARG A 158 -2.92 -24.67 11.77
N ILE A 159 -2.21 -23.74 12.38
CA ILE A 159 -0.86 -23.94 12.89
C ILE A 159 -0.81 -23.69 14.39
N LYS A 160 0.04 -24.45 15.09
CA LYS A 160 0.41 -24.17 16.47
C LYS A 160 1.48 -23.09 16.50
N LEU A 161 1.31 -22.12 17.40
CA LEU A 161 2.27 -21.05 17.62
C LEU A 161 3.35 -21.49 18.62
N PRO A 162 4.60 -21.01 18.47
CA PRO A 162 5.63 -21.28 19.45
C PRO A 162 5.27 -20.66 20.80
N GLN A 163 5.79 -21.27 21.86
CA GLN A 163 5.71 -20.79 23.23
C GLN A 163 7.10 -20.88 23.88
N LEU A 164 7.36 -19.98 24.82
CA LEU A 164 8.59 -19.99 25.61
C LEU A 164 8.60 -21.19 26.57
N THR A 165 9.72 -21.92 26.58
CA THR A 165 9.90 -23.11 27.42
C THR A 165 11.25 -23.14 28.11
N LEU A 166 11.32 -23.84 29.23
CA LEU A 166 12.57 -24.28 29.85
C LEU A 166 12.76 -25.76 29.54
N LEU A 167 13.87 -26.07 28.87
CA LEU A 167 14.31 -27.43 28.58
C LEU A 167 15.19 -27.93 29.72
N ASP A 168 14.75 -29.00 30.39
CA ASP A 168 15.55 -29.74 31.36
C ASP A 168 16.60 -30.60 30.63
N VAL A 169 17.86 -30.15 30.65
CA VAL A 169 18.98 -30.85 30.02
C VAL A 169 19.56 -31.97 30.89
N THR A 170 19.12 -32.11 32.14
CA THR A 170 19.52 -33.23 33.03
C THR A 170 18.59 -34.42 32.92
N SER A 171 17.34 -34.18 32.54
CA SER A 171 16.36 -35.24 32.34
C SER A 171 16.74 -36.09 31.14
N SER A 172 16.80 -37.42 31.34
CA SER A 172 17.01 -38.39 30.26
C SER A 172 15.95 -38.32 29.15
N HIS A 173 14.82 -37.65 29.40
CA HIS A 173 13.70 -37.52 28.47
C HIS A 173 13.43 -36.08 28.00
N GLN A 174 14.40 -35.14 28.15
CA GLN A 174 14.27 -33.75 27.67
C GLN A 174 12.91 -33.12 28.01
N LYS A 175 12.63 -32.99 29.32
CA LYS A 175 11.36 -32.42 29.79
C LYS A 175 11.29 -30.93 29.48
N ARG A 176 10.24 -30.50 28.77
CA ARG A 176 9.94 -29.08 28.50
C ARG A 176 8.91 -28.56 29.49
N ILE A 177 9.15 -27.37 30.03
CA ILE A 177 8.27 -26.67 30.95
C ILE A 177 7.87 -25.34 30.28
N TYR A 178 6.60 -25.17 29.95
CA TYR A 178 6.10 -23.90 29.42
C TYR A 178 6.18 -22.82 30.50
N VAL A 179 6.64 -21.63 30.12
CA VAL A 179 6.82 -20.50 31.05
C VAL A 179 6.32 -19.20 30.44
N THR A 180 5.77 -18.35 31.31
CA THR A 180 5.47 -16.94 31.05
C THR A 180 6.72 -16.07 31.24
N LYS A 181 6.62 -14.77 30.88
CA LYS A 181 7.68 -13.79 31.15
C LYS A 181 8.08 -13.75 32.63
N ASP A 182 7.08 -13.69 33.52
CA ASP A 182 7.32 -13.57 34.96
C ASP A 182 7.96 -14.84 35.53
N GLU A 183 7.54 -16.01 35.06
CA GLU A 183 8.13 -17.29 35.43
C GLU A 183 9.58 -17.42 34.92
N LEU A 184 9.86 -17.01 33.68
CA LEU A 184 11.23 -16.95 33.17
C LEU A 184 12.10 -16.03 34.04
N MET A 185 11.60 -14.84 34.39
CA MET A 185 12.32 -13.89 35.24
C MET A 185 12.58 -14.47 36.63
N ASN A 186 11.62 -15.18 37.23
CA ASN A 186 11.79 -15.87 38.51
C ASN A 186 12.88 -16.95 38.44
N GLU A 187 12.92 -17.73 37.36
CA GLU A 187 13.92 -18.78 37.17
C GLU A 187 15.34 -18.19 36.95
N LEU A 188 15.46 -17.10 36.17
CA LEU A 188 16.70 -16.32 36.06
C LEU A 188 17.14 -15.75 37.43
N ASN A 189 16.19 -15.25 38.22
CA ASN A 189 16.46 -14.70 39.56
C ASN A 189 16.95 -15.75 40.54
N SER A 190 16.38 -16.95 40.49
CA SER A 190 16.78 -18.10 41.33
C SER A 190 18.18 -18.64 41.01
N GLY A 191 18.74 -18.31 39.84
CA GLY A 191 20.06 -18.78 39.40
C GLY A 191 20.07 -20.21 38.85
N LYS A 192 18.90 -20.78 38.54
CA LYS A 192 18.73 -22.08 37.84
C LYS A 192 18.94 -22.01 36.32
N ILE A 193 19.27 -20.83 35.80
CA ILE A 193 19.67 -20.58 34.41
C ILE A 193 20.92 -19.69 34.50
N PRO A 194 22.05 -20.05 33.87
CA PRO A 194 22.30 -21.22 33.01
C PRO A 194 22.74 -22.47 33.79
N ARG A 195 22.74 -22.42 35.12
CA ARG A 195 23.17 -23.57 35.92
C ARG A 195 22.17 -24.70 35.73
N ASN A 196 22.68 -25.87 35.38
CA ASN A 196 21.95 -27.13 35.30
C ASN A 196 20.79 -27.16 36.33
N PRO A 197 19.52 -27.35 35.90
CA PRO A 197 19.18 -28.14 34.73
C PRO A 197 18.57 -27.41 33.52
N TYR A 198 18.36 -26.09 33.51
CA TYR A 198 17.50 -25.46 32.49
C TYR A 198 18.22 -24.64 31.42
N VAL A 199 17.78 -24.78 30.17
CA VAL A 199 18.09 -23.91 29.03
C VAL A 199 16.79 -23.33 28.49
N ILE A 200 16.81 -22.06 28.06
CA ILE A 200 15.65 -21.41 27.45
C ILE A 200 15.51 -21.90 26.00
N ASP A 201 14.31 -22.37 25.64
CA ASP A 201 13.99 -22.94 24.32
C ASP A 201 12.60 -22.47 23.86
N PHE A 202 12.29 -22.67 22.58
CA PHE A 202 10.97 -22.40 22.00
C PHE A 202 10.38 -23.70 21.48
N TYR A 203 9.15 -24.00 21.85
CA TYR A 203 8.46 -25.22 21.42
C TYR A 203 7.04 -24.92 20.97
N GLU A 204 6.43 -25.80 20.18
CA GLU A 204 5.02 -25.66 19.78
C GLU A 204 4.13 -25.63 21.02
N GLY A 205 3.42 -24.52 21.21
CA GLY A 205 2.45 -24.35 22.29
C GLY A 205 1.06 -24.86 21.91
N GLU A 206 0.09 -24.61 22.79
CA GLU A 206 -1.31 -24.99 22.57
C GLU A 206 -2.12 -23.95 21.79
N GLN A 207 -1.59 -22.73 21.62
CA GLN A 207 -2.27 -21.68 20.86
C GLN A 207 -2.25 -21.99 19.36
N GLU A 208 -3.42 -22.05 18.76
CA GLU A 208 -3.58 -22.24 17.31
C GLU A 208 -4.09 -20.97 16.62
N VAL A 209 -3.64 -20.76 15.38
CA VAL A 209 -4.18 -19.73 14.48
C VAL A 209 -4.45 -20.29 13.10
N GLU A 210 -5.48 -19.76 12.44
CA GLU A 210 -5.78 -20.06 11.03
C GLU A 210 -5.03 -19.08 10.14
N VAL A 211 -4.26 -19.62 9.19
CA VAL A 211 -3.43 -18.87 8.24
C VAL A 211 -3.86 -19.20 6.82
N MET A 212 -3.88 -18.19 5.94
CA MET A 212 -4.13 -18.35 4.52
C MET A 212 -2.81 -18.52 3.77
N GLY A 213 -2.70 -19.56 2.94
CA GLY A 213 -1.54 -19.76 2.08
C GLY A 213 -1.32 -18.63 1.05
N ALA A 214 -0.18 -18.67 0.36
CA ALA A 214 0.22 -17.69 -0.63
C ALA A 214 0.72 -18.36 -1.92
N ASP A 215 0.47 -17.74 -3.06
CA ASP A 215 0.85 -18.28 -4.37
C ASP A 215 2.14 -17.63 -4.89
N PHE A 216 3.21 -17.82 -4.12
CA PHE A 216 4.56 -17.39 -4.51
C PHE A 216 5.49 -18.60 -4.60
N PRO A 217 6.51 -18.59 -5.48
CA PRO A 217 7.46 -19.69 -5.57
C PRO A 217 8.11 -19.98 -4.21
N PRO A 218 8.13 -21.24 -3.72
CA PRO A 218 8.54 -21.56 -2.35
C PRO A 218 9.92 -21.05 -1.95
N ASP A 219 10.87 -20.99 -2.88
CA ASP A 219 12.25 -20.56 -2.62
C ASP A 219 12.44 -19.03 -2.56
N THR A 220 11.41 -18.25 -2.90
CA THR A 220 11.43 -16.77 -2.92
C THR A 220 10.21 -16.13 -2.27
N ALA A 221 9.31 -16.96 -1.74
CA ALA A 221 8.07 -16.52 -1.14
C ALA A 221 8.28 -15.55 0.04
N ASN A 222 9.43 -15.60 0.72
CA ASN A 222 9.76 -14.66 1.79
C ASN A 222 9.78 -13.19 1.32
N LYS A 223 10.58 -12.87 0.30
CA LYS A 223 10.73 -11.49 -0.19
C LYS A 223 9.49 -11.02 -0.92
N ALA A 224 8.79 -11.92 -1.62
CA ALA A 224 7.50 -11.60 -2.24
C ALA A 224 6.44 -11.19 -1.19
N LEU A 225 6.31 -11.96 -0.11
CA LEU A 225 5.36 -11.67 0.96
C LEU A 225 5.75 -10.44 1.79
N MET A 226 7.05 -10.21 2.02
CA MET A 226 7.54 -8.95 2.59
C MET A 226 7.19 -7.76 1.70
N MET A 227 7.32 -7.91 0.38
CA MET A 227 6.94 -6.89 -0.59
C MET A 227 5.42 -6.68 -0.58
N GLU A 228 4.63 -7.74 -0.56
CA GLU A 228 3.16 -7.65 -0.44
C GLU A 228 2.74 -6.85 0.80
N ALA A 229 3.31 -7.17 1.97
CA ALA A 229 3.07 -6.43 3.22
C ALA A 229 3.48 -4.95 3.09
N CYS A 230 4.62 -4.69 2.47
CA CYS A 230 5.12 -3.34 2.20
C CYS A 230 4.15 -2.54 1.31
N LEU A 231 3.66 -3.16 0.22
CA LEU A 231 2.73 -2.52 -0.72
C LEU A 231 1.38 -2.21 -0.08
N GLN A 232 0.83 -3.14 0.72
CA GLN A 232 -0.45 -2.94 1.42
C GLN A 232 -0.45 -1.68 2.29
N GLN A 233 0.69 -1.36 2.91
CA GLN A 233 0.84 -0.13 3.68
C GLN A 233 1.22 1.06 2.80
N LEU A 234 2.37 1.01 2.11
CA LEU A 234 2.99 2.19 1.53
C LEU A 234 2.21 2.73 0.32
N ALA A 235 1.61 1.87 -0.49
CA ALA A 235 0.86 2.31 -1.66
C ALA A 235 -0.42 3.08 -1.29
N SER A 236 -0.99 2.83 -0.11
CA SER A 236 -2.11 3.61 0.42
C SER A 236 -1.69 5.03 0.87
N GLN A 237 -0.46 5.17 1.36
CA GLN A 237 0.10 6.42 1.89
C GLN A 237 0.68 7.31 0.78
N PHE A 238 1.22 6.69 -0.27
CA PHE A 238 1.90 7.39 -1.36
C PHE A 238 1.20 7.12 -2.70
N PRO A 239 0.27 7.99 -3.14
CA PRO A 239 -0.29 7.91 -4.47
C PRO A 239 0.82 7.97 -5.52
N ASN A 240 0.87 6.95 -6.38
CA ASN A 240 1.92 6.74 -7.38
C ASN A 240 3.29 6.46 -6.74
N LEU A 241 3.33 5.47 -5.84
CA LEU A 241 4.57 4.98 -5.23
C LEU A 241 5.51 4.42 -6.31
N SER A 242 6.78 4.84 -6.24
CA SER A 242 7.87 4.27 -7.04
C SER A 242 8.92 3.67 -6.12
N ILE A 243 9.34 2.45 -6.41
CA ILE A 243 10.26 1.68 -5.59
C ILE A 243 11.48 1.33 -6.44
N VAL A 244 12.66 1.67 -5.94
CA VAL A 244 13.92 1.08 -6.42
C VAL A 244 14.34 0.00 -5.44
N TYR A 245 14.50 -1.24 -5.92
CA TYR A 245 14.86 -2.38 -5.10
C TYR A 245 16.18 -3.00 -5.57
N PHE A 246 17.08 -3.21 -4.62
CA PHE A 246 18.40 -3.80 -4.84
C PHE A 246 18.52 -5.05 -3.98
N ASP A 247 18.98 -6.13 -4.60
CA ASP A 247 19.22 -7.44 -3.98
C ASP A 247 20.31 -8.16 -4.79
N ASP A 248 21.03 -9.07 -4.15
CA ASP A 248 22.10 -9.83 -4.78
C ASP A 248 21.59 -11.09 -5.51
N ASP A 249 20.37 -11.54 -5.19
CA ASP A 249 19.74 -12.72 -5.76
C ASP A 249 18.63 -12.35 -6.76
N GLU A 250 18.85 -12.67 -8.03
CA GLU A 250 17.90 -12.42 -9.13
C GLU A 250 16.53 -13.07 -8.88
N ARG A 251 16.49 -14.21 -8.18
CA ARG A 251 15.23 -14.89 -7.86
C ARG A 251 14.38 -14.05 -6.90
N GLN A 252 15.02 -13.38 -5.94
CA GLN A 252 14.32 -12.49 -4.99
C GLN A 252 13.80 -11.23 -5.68
N LEU A 253 14.57 -10.69 -6.64
CA LEU A 253 14.09 -9.58 -7.48
C LEU A 253 12.83 -9.98 -8.25
N HIS A 254 12.84 -11.16 -8.89
CA HIS A 254 11.70 -11.67 -9.63
C HIS A 254 10.47 -11.87 -8.72
N ALA A 255 10.66 -12.39 -7.52
CA ALA A 255 9.59 -12.59 -6.56
C ALA A 255 8.93 -11.27 -6.12
N CYS A 256 9.73 -10.22 -5.89
CA CYS A 256 9.20 -8.89 -5.63
C CYS A 256 8.48 -8.29 -6.86
N GLN A 257 8.94 -8.56 -8.08
CA GLN A 257 8.22 -8.17 -9.30
C GLN A 257 6.86 -8.87 -9.40
N LEU A 258 6.78 -10.17 -9.07
CA LEU A 258 5.52 -10.91 -9.02
C LEU A 258 4.57 -10.33 -7.97
N ALA A 259 5.06 -10.00 -6.77
CA ALA A 259 4.25 -9.36 -5.73
C ALA A 259 3.69 -7.99 -6.20
N VAL A 260 4.51 -7.17 -6.86
CA VAL A 260 4.06 -5.88 -7.42
C VAL A 260 3.10 -6.07 -8.60
N ALA A 261 3.32 -7.07 -9.46
CA ALA A 261 2.41 -7.39 -10.55
C ALA A 261 1.04 -7.82 -10.03
N ASN A 262 1.02 -8.72 -9.03
CA ASN A 262 -0.19 -9.15 -8.34
C ASN A 262 -0.90 -7.96 -7.66
N TYR A 263 -0.15 -7.11 -6.96
CA TYR A 263 -0.70 -5.88 -6.40
C TYR A 263 -1.29 -4.99 -7.51
N ASN A 264 -0.61 -4.79 -8.64
CA ASN A 264 -1.10 -3.94 -9.70
C ASN A 264 -2.29 -4.52 -10.48
N SER A 265 -2.43 -5.85 -10.55
CA SER A 265 -3.68 -6.46 -11.01
C SER A 265 -4.81 -6.27 -10.01
N THR A 266 -4.46 -6.17 -8.73
CA THR A 266 -5.41 -6.19 -7.61
C THR A 266 -5.77 -4.81 -7.06
N TYR A 267 -5.06 -3.75 -7.43
CA TYR A 267 -5.28 -2.42 -6.85
C TYR A 267 -5.28 -1.35 -7.92
N THR A 268 -6.11 -0.32 -7.71
CA THR A 268 -6.31 0.78 -8.67
C THR A 268 -5.20 1.83 -8.62
N THR A 269 -4.26 1.72 -7.67
CA THR A 269 -3.08 2.55 -7.53
C THR A 269 -1.83 1.76 -7.93
N PRO A 270 -1.43 1.78 -9.21
CA PRO A 270 -0.28 1.01 -9.62
C PRO A 270 0.98 1.52 -8.91
N VAL A 271 1.78 0.58 -8.44
CA VAL A 271 3.13 0.82 -7.92
C VAL A 271 4.12 0.50 -9.02
N HIS A 272 5.10 1.39 -9.22
CA HIS A 272 6.22 1.08 -10.07
C HIS A 272 7.34 0.45 -9.24
N LEU A 273 7.81 -0.72 -9.66
CA LEU A 273 9.05 -1.31 -9.18
C LEU A 273 10.14 -1.26 -10.25
N THR A 274 11.31 -0.77 -9.90
CA THR A 274 12.56 -0.97 -10.66
C THR A 274 13.51 -1.79 -9.80
N THR A 275 14.02 -2.88 -10.37
CA THR A 275 14.92 -3.81 -9.69
C THR A 275 16.31 -3.76 -10.30
N GLN A 276 17.34 -3.94 -9.47
CA GLN A 276 18.73 -4.08 -9.94
C GLN A 276 19.46 -5.15 -9.12
N GLN A 277 20.05 -6.12 -9.82
CA GLN A 277 20.90 -7.12 -9.17
C GLN A 277 22.23 -6.50 -8.75
N VAL A 278 22.64 -6.78 -7.53
CA VAL A 278 23.95 -6.43 -6.97
C VAL A 278 24.88 -7.64 -7.05
N SER A 279 26.16 -7.42 -7.36
CA SER A 279 27.13 -8.52 -7.33
C SER A 279 27.41 -8.94 -5.88
N LYS A 280 27.44 -10.25 -5.61
CA LYS A 280 27.89 -10.79 -4.32
C LYS A 280 29.36 -10.51 -4.01
N ASN A 281 30.15 -10.10 -5.01
CA ASN A 281 31.54 -9.69 -4.82
C ASN A 281 31.60 -8.20 -4.47
N TYR A 282 32.10 -7.88 -3.26
CA TYR A 282 32.20 -6.50 -2.78
C TYR A 282 32.93 -5.57 -3.75
N ASN A 283 34.08 -5.99 -4.30
CA ASN A 283 34.86 -5.14 -5.22
C ASN A 283 34.07 -4.86 -6.50
N THR A 284 33.35 -5.84 -7.04
CA THR A 284 32.49 -5.62 -8.21
C THR A 284 31.33 -4.69 -7.85
N ALA A 285 30.61 -4.97 -6.75
CA ALA A 285 29.47 -4.17 -6.30
C ALA A 285 29.86 -2.70 -6.05
N ASN A 286 30.93 -2.47 -5.28
CA ASN A 286 31.40 -1.15 -4.92
C ASN A 286 32.07 -0.38 -6.07
N ASN A 287 32.23 -1.00 -7.24
CA ASN A 287 32.66 -0.34 -8.48
C ASN A 287 31.53 -0.24 -9.54
N SER A 288 30.30 -0.65 -9.19
CA SER A 288 29.15 -0.71 -10.12
C SER A 288 28.29 0.56 -10.14
N ALA A 289 28.85 1.72 -9.75
CA ALA A 289 28.11 2.99 -9.64
C ALA A 289 27.30 3.35 -10.90
N ASN A 290 27.87 3.15 -12.10
CA ASN A 290 27.17 3.42 -13.36
C ASN A 290 25.91 2.54 -13.51
N SER A 291 26.00 1.25 -13.19
CA SER A 291 24.85 0.34 -13.25
C SER A 291 23.75 0.75 -12.27
N TYR A 292 24.12 1.17 -11.06
CA TYR A 292 23.15 1.68 -10.08
C TYR A 292 22.49 2.97 -10.57
N MET A 293 23.28 3.89 -11.10
CA MET A 293 22.80 5.16 -11.65
C MET A 293 21.84 4.96 -12.82
N ASP A 294 22.07 3.97 -13.68
CA ASP A 294 21.19 3.64 -14.80
C ASP A 294 19.85 3.09 -14.31
N ALA A 295 19.86 2.13 -13.37
CA ALA A 295 18.65 1.59 -12.75
C ALA A 295 17.83 2.70 -12.07
N ILE A 296 18.48 3.55 -11.27
CA ILE A 296 17.81 4.67 -10.60
C ILE A 296 17.26 5.68 -11.63
N THR A 297 18.02 5.99 -12.68
CA THR A 297 17.57 6.91 -13.74
C THR A 297 16.35 6.36 -14.46
N ASN A 298 16.30 5.05 -14.72
CA ASN A 298 15.14 4.41 -15.34
C ASN A 298 13.89 4.52 -14.46
N ALA A 299 14.01 4.28 -13.15
CA ALA A 299 12.91 4.46 -12.21
C ALA A 299 12.37 5.90 -12.23
N LEU A 300 13.27 6.88 -12.08
CA LEU A 300 12.91 8.30 -12.09
C LEU A 300 12.34 8.76 -13.44
N ARG A 301 12.82 8.19 -14.54
CA ARG A 301 12.29 8.48 -15.89
C ARG A 301 10.87 7.99 -16.05
N MET A 302 10.55 6.79 -15.57
CA MET A 302 9.20 6.26 -15.62
C MET A 302 8.24 7.06 -14.73
N ASP A 303 8.71 7.54 -13.57
CA ASP A 303 7.95 8.46 -12.72
C ASP A 303 7.61 9.74 -13.47
N LYS A 304 8.60 10.34 -14.14
CA LYS A 304 8.41 11.54 -14.95
C LYS A 304 7.48 11.29 -16.15
N LEU A 305 7.60 10.13 -16.80
CA LEU A 305 6.75 9.75 -17.92
C LEU A 305 5.28 9.61 -17.48
N ASN A 306 5.03 8.95 -16.36
CA ASN A 306 3.68 8.81 -15.80
C ASN A 306 3.08 10.17 -15.46
N GLN A 307 3.85 11.07 -14.87
CA GLN A 307 3.39 12.43 -14.61
C GLN A 307 3.07 13.19 -15.91
N ILE A 308 3.92 13.08 -16.94
CA ILE A 308 3.67 13.69 -18.25
C ILE A 308 2.40 13.11 -18.89
N ILE A 309 2.17 11.80 -18.79
CA ILE A 309 0.96 11.14 -19.29
C ILE A 309 -0.26 11.70 -18.57
N MET A 310 -0.22 11.85 -17.24
CA MET A 310 -1.33 12.40 -16.46
C MET A 310 -1.63 13.87 -16.82
N ASP A 311 -0.60 14.68 -17.00
CA ASP A 311 -0.75 16.09 -17.42
C ASP A 311 -1.28 16.19 -18.86
N LYS A 312 -0.85 15.30 -19.75
CA LYS A 312 -1.39 15.18 -21.11
C LYS A 312 -2.84 14.70 -21.09
N LEU A 313 -3.20 13.74 -20.24
CA LEU A 313 -4.58 13.26 -20.07
C LEU A 313 -5.50 14.40 -19.64
N ASN A 314 -5.08 15.19 -18.64
CA ASN A 314 -5.85 16.34 -18.17
C ASN A 314 -6.04 17.41 -19.27
N ARG A 315 -5.02 17.64 -20.11
CA ARG A 315 -5.14 18.54 -21.27
C ARG A 315 -6.07 17.96 -22.33
N ALA A 316 -5.86 16.71 -22.72
CA ALA A 316 -6.69 16.04 -23.72
C ALA A 316 -8.18 16.03 -23.32
N ILE A 317 -8.49 15.79 -22.03
CA ILE A 317 -9.87 15.85 -21.51
C ILE A 317 -10.45 17.26 -21.66
N LYS A 318 -9.66 18.30 -21.40
CA LYS A 318 -10.09 19.69 -21.65
C LYS A 318 -10.33 19.92 -23.13
N ASP A 319 -9.45 19.44 -24.01
CA ASP A 319 -9.55 19.64 -25.46
C ASP A 319 -10.85 19.01 -26.03
N VAL A 320 -11.19 17.78 -25.60
CA VAL A 320 -12.47 17.14 -25.98
C VAL A 320 -13.69 17.77 -25.29
N ALA A 321 -13.53 18.53 -24.20
CA ALA A 321 -14.64 19.20 -23.52
C ALA A 321 -15.15 20.47 -24.23
N HIS A 322 -14.38 21.04 -25.16
CA HIS A 322 -14.70 22.27 -25.89
C HIS A 322 -15.58 22.00 -27.11
N HIS A 323 -16.90 22.18 -26.99
CA HIS A 323 -17.85 21.78 -28.04
C HIS A 323 -17.79 22.57 -29.37
N TYR A 324 -17.16 23.74 -29.43
CA TYR A 324 -17.44 24.73 -30.49
C TYR A 324 -16.23 25.30 -31.24
N SER A 325 -15.00 24.80 -31.04
CA SER A 325 -13.83 25.37 -31.70
C SER A 325 -12.90 24.31 -32.28
N ALA A 326 -13.36 23.66 -33.36
CA ALA A 326 -12.56 22.70 -34.13
C ALA A 326 -11.26 23.32 -34.72
N ALA A 327 -11.16 24.65 -34.79
CA ALA A 327 -10.00 25.36 -35.32
C ALA A 327 -8.85 25.58 -34.31
N LEU A 328 -9.08 25.36 -33.00
CA LEU A 328 -8.10 25.65 -31.94
C LEU A 328 -7.65 24.42 -31.14
N TYR A 329 -8.37 23.29 -31.22
CA TYR A 329 -8.10 22.10 -30.42
C TYR A 329 -8.11 20.83 -31.27
N ASP A 330 -7.07 20.00 -31.13
CA ASP A 330 -6.98 18.68 -31.76
C ASP A 330 -7.83 17.65 -31.00
N GLN A 331 -9.15 17.70 -31.22
CA GLN A 331 -10.09 16.82 -30.53
C GLN A 331 -9.94 15.36 -30.91
N LEU A 332 -9.53 15.07 -32.15
CA LEU A 332 -9.36 13.71 -32.64
C LEU A 332 -8.12 13.08 -32.00
N GLY A 333 -6.98 13.78 -32.03
CA GLY A 333 -5.76 13.34 -31.35
C GLY A 333 -5.95 13.23 -29.84
N ALA A 334 -6.64 14.19 -29.21
CA ALA A 334 -7.00 14.11 -27.80
C ALA A 334 -7.89 12.89 -27.48
N ALA A 335 -8.91 12.61 -28.28
CA ALA A 335 -9.77 11.44 -28.09
C ALA A 335 -9.00 10.11 -28.25
N GLN A 336 -8.13 10.01 -29.26
CA GLN A 336 -7.26 8.84 -29.45
C GLN A 336 -6.29 8.66 -28.28
N PHE A 337 -5.70 9.75 -27.79
CA PHE A 337 -4.82 9.73 -26.62
C PHE A 337 -5.55 9.27 -25.36
N ILE A 338 -6.76 9.78 -25.09
CA ILE A 338 -7.56 9.35 -23.94
C ILE A 338 -7.93 7.87 -24.06
N LYS A 339 -8.41 7.42 -25.22
CA LYS A 339 -8.82 6.02 -25.45
C LYS A 339 -7.68 5.04 -25.23
N SER A 340 -6.47 5.37 -25.69
CA SER A 340 -5.27 4.54 -25.46
C SER A 340 -4.81 4.52 -24.00
N HIS A 341 -5.33 5.39 -23.15
CA HIS A 341 -4.89 5.56 -21.77
C HIS A 341 -6.01 5.45 -20.73
N PHE A 342 -7.18 4.89 -21.08
CA PHE A 342 -8.28 4.70 -20.14
C PHE A 342 -7.85 4.00 -18.84
N ASN A 343 -6.99 2.98 -18.97
CA ASN A 343 -6.52 2.20 -17.82
C ASN A 343 -5.67 3.01 -16.82
N TYR A 344 -5.17 4.17 -17.22
CA TYR A 344 -4.34 5.03 -16.38
C TYR A 344 -5.11 6.22 -15.79
N MET A 345 -6.41 6.35 -16.09
CA MET A 345 -7.20 7.48 -15.63
C MET A 345 -7.70 7.30 -14.19
N ASN A 346 -7.77 8.41 -13.44
CA ASN A 346 -8.33 8.43 -12.09
C ASN A 346 -9.83 8.78 -12.09
N TYR A 347 -10.48 8.66 -10.91
CA TYR A 347 -11.93 8.87 -10.77
C TYR A 347 -12.38 10.29 -11.20
N GLN A 348 -11.60 11.33 -10.93
CA GLN A 348 -11.95 12.71 -11.30
C GLN A 348 -11.94 12.89 -12.81
N GLN A 349 -10.93 12.32 -13.47
CA GLN A 349 -10.83 12.38 -14.92
C GLN A 349 -12.00 11.63 -15.60
N TYR A 350 -12.46 10.52 -15.01
CA TYR A 350 -13.70 9.85 -15.45
C TYR A 350 -14.97 10.67 -15.18
N ILE A 351 -15.05 11.42 -14.09
CA ILE A 351 -16.15 12.39 -13.86
C ILE A 351 -16.13 13.47 -14.95
N GLU A 352 -14.97 14.02 -15.30
CA GLU A 352 -14.87 15.03 -16.36
C GLU A 352 -15.26 14.44 -17.73
N LEU A 353 -14.82 13.21 -18.04
CA LEU A 353 -15.26 12.51 -19.24
C LEU A 353 -16.76 12.25 -19.28
N ALA A 354 -17.39 11.97 -18.14
CA ALA A 354 -18.83 11.84 -18.08
C ALA A 354 -19.53 13.14 -18.50
N LYS A 355 -19.00 14.30 -18.10
CA LYS A 355 -19.51 15.60 -18.56
C LYS A 355 -19.31 15.80 -20.07
N VAL A 356 -18.18 15.35 -20.61
CA VAL A 356 -17.92 15.38 -22.07
C VAL A 356 -18.93 14.52 -22.82
N ALA A 357 -19.20 13.30 -22.34
CA ALA A 357 -20.21 12.41 -22.89
C ALA A 357 -21.62 13.02 -22.82
N MET A 358 -21.99 13.65 -21.71
CA MET A 358 -23.30 14.31 -21.53
C MET A 358 -23.53 15.47 -22.50
N LYS A 359 -22.47 16.16 -22.93
CA LYS A 359 -22.59 17.19 -23.97
C LYS A 359 -22.83 16.60 -25.36
N GLY A 360 -22.62 15.30 -25.55
CA GLY A 360 -22.80 14.62 -26.84
C GLY A 360 -21.57 14.66 -27.73
N ASN A 361 -20.35 14.74 -27.17
CA ASN A 361 -19.14 14.72 -27.99
C ASN A 361 -18.97 13.37 -28.69
N THR A 362 -19.28 13.34 -29.98
CA THR A 362 -19.24 12.12 -30.81
C THR A 362 -17.84 11.68 -31.23
N ILE A 363 -16.85 12.57 -31.13
CA ILE A 363 -15.43 12.29 -31.42
C ILE A 363 -14.86 11.42 -30.28
N MET A 364 -15.15 11.80 -29.04
CA MET A 364 -14.73 11.04 -27.87
C MET A 364 -15.55 9.75 -27.69
N PHE A 365 -16.86 9.80 -27.88
CA PHE A 365 -17.77 8.67 -27.65
C PHE A 365 -18.66 8.43 -28.86
N ASN A 366 -18.75 7.19 -29.35
CA ASN A 366 -19.69 6.85 -30.42
C ASN A 366 -20.62 5.68 -30.02
N PRO A 367 -21.88 5.95 -29.60
CA PRO A 367 -22.51 7.27 -29.51
C PRO A 367 -22.08 8.05 -28.26
N GLY A 368 -22.04 9.37 -28.39
CA GLY A 368 -21.99 10.29 -27.27
C GLY A 368 -23.36 10.39 -26.62
N GLY A 369 -23.41 10.56 -25.30
CA GLY A 369 -24.67 10.72 -24.58
C GLY A 369 -24.65 10.18 -23.16
N ALA A 370 -25.85 10.15 -22.57
CA ALA A 370 -26.01 9.91 -21.15
C ALA A 370 -25.64 8.48 -20.72
N ASN A 371 -25.76 7.47 -21.59
CA ASN A 371 -25.32 6.12 -21.26
C ASN A 371 -23.79 5.98 -21.23
N SER A 372 -23.08 6.61 -22.17
CA SER A 372 -21.61 6.70 -22.13
C SER A 372 -21.14 7.47 -20.89
N ALA A 373 -21.84 8.54 -20.52
CA ALA A 373 -21.56 9.27 -19.28
C ALA A 373 -21.74 8.40 -18.03
N LEU A 374 -22.83 7.63 -17.96
CA LEU A 374 -23.08 6.69 -16.87
C LEU A 374 -21.98 5.63 -16.75
N HIS A 375 -21.46 5.13 -17.88
CA HIS A 375 -20.35 4.17 -17.88
C HIS A 375 -19.04 4.79 -17.35
N CYS A 376 -18.73 6.03 -17.73
CA CYS A 376 -17.60 6.75 -17.12
C CYS A 376 -17.77 6.87 -15.59
N LEU A 377 -18.97 7.21 -15.10
CA LEU A 377 -19.21 7.32 -13.66
C LEU A 377 -19.17 5.99 -12.92
N ARG A 378 -19.55 4.88 -13.56
CA ARG A 378 -19.36 3.54 -13.00
C ARG A 378 -17.88 3.24 -12.80
N ILE A 379 -17.05 3.51 -13.81
CA ILE A 379 -15.59 3.36 -13.67
C ILE A 379 -15.07 4.31 -12.58
N ALA A 380 -15.52 5.57 -12.56
CA ALA A 380 -15.11 6.51 -11.51
C ALA A 380 -15.42 5.97 -10.11
N MET A 381 -16.60 5.37 -9.90
CA MET A 381 -16.98 4.80 -8.60
C MET A 381 -16.05 3.68 -8.18
N LEU A 382 -15.69 2.79 -9.10
CA LEU A 382 -14.72 1.71 -8.88
C LEU A 382 -13.33 2.24 -8.49
N LEU A 383 -13.00 3.47 -8.91
CA LEU A 383 -11.71 4.12 -8.65
C LEU A 383 -11.69 4.99 -7.38
N THR A 384 -12.79 5.11 -6.64
CA THR A 384 -12.84 5.92 -5.41
C THR A 384 -12.10 5.25 -4.25
N LYS A 385 -11.37 6.05 -3.46
CA LYS A 385 -10.49 5.58 -2.38
C LYS A 385 -11.01 5.88 -0.97
N ASN A 386 -12.05 6.69 -0.85
CA ASN A 386 -12.65 7.08 0.43
C ASN A 386 -14.06 7.66 0.23
N ASP A 387 -14.79 7.80 1.33
CA ASP A 387 -16.18 8.31 1.34
C ASP A 387 -16.32 9.71 0.72
N SER A 388 -15.28 10.55 0.80
CA SER A 388 -15.32 11.89 0.19
C SER A 388 -15.30 11.81 -1.35
N GLN A 389 -14.48 10.93 -1.91
CA GLN A 389 -14.43 10.70 -3.36
C GLN A 389 -15.71 10.00 -3.85
N GLU A 390 -16.20 9.02 -3.09
CA GLU A 390 -17.46 8.33 -3.32
C GLU A 390 -18.62 9.33 -3.44
N LYS A 391 -18.75 10.25 -2.46
CA LYS A 391 -19.75 11.32 -2.47
C LYS A 391 -19.67 12.23 -3.71
N GLN A 392 -18.48 12.48 -4.23
CA GLN A 392 -18.32 13.28 -5.46
C GLN A 392 -18.85 12.54 -6.69
N VAL A 393 -18.56 11.23 -6.81
CA VAL A 393 -19.10 10.41 -7.91
C VAL A 393 -20.61 10.27 -7.79
N ILE A 394 -21.15 10.01 -6.59
CA ILE A 394 -22.60 9.93 -6.34
C ILE A 394 -23.29 11.24 -6.76
N LYS A 395 -22.73 12.39 -6.40
CA LYS A 395 -23.26 13.69 -6.82
C LYS A 395 -23.31 13.83 -8.35
N ALA A 396 -22.28 13.37 -9.06
CA ALA A 396 -22.28 13.38 -10.52
C ALA A 396 -23.32 12.41 -11.11
N CYS A 397 -23.53 11.24 -10.50
CA CYS A 397 -24.59 10.30 -10.90
C CYS A 397 -25.97 10.93 -10.78
N LEU A 398 -26.25 11.57 -9.64
CA LEU A 398 -27.53 12.25 -9.39
C LEU A 398 -27.83 13.32 -10.45
N GLN A 399 -26.83 14.10 -10.87
CA GLN A 399 -27.00 15.12 -11.91
C GLN A 399 -27.40 14.56 -13.28
N ILE A 400 -26.93 13.36 -13.64
CA ILE A 400 -27.38 12.68 -14.87
C ILE A 400 -28.80 12.16 -14.68
N MET A 401 -29.07 11.56 -13.53
CA MET A 401 -30.32 10.90 -13.22
C MET A 401 -31.49 11.87 -12.96
N GLU A 402 -31.23 13.15 -12.68
CA GLU A 402 -32.23 14.24 -12.70
C GLU A 402 -32.88 14.42 -14.08
N LYS A 403 -32.17 14.08 -15.16
CA LYS A 403 -32.60 14.33 -16.55
C LYS A 403 -33.04 13.07 -17.29
N TYR A 404 -32.62 11.89 -16.84
CA TYR A 404 -32.83 10.63 -17.53
C TYR A 404 -33.21 9.53 -16.56
N ASN A 405 -34.23 8.75 -16.89
CA ASN A 405 -34.53 7.53 -16.14
C ASN A 405 -33.46 6.46 -16.44
N TYR A 406 -33.02 5.72 -15.42
CA TYR A 406 -32.08 4.60 -15.57
C TYR A 406 -32.50 3.58 -16.65
N HIS A 407 -33.79 3.28 -16.76
CA HIS A 407 -34.30 2.36 -17.78
C HIS A 407 -34.15 2.88 -19.21
N GLU A 408 -34.18 4.20 -19.40
CA GLU A 408 -33.95 4.85 -20.69
C GLU A 408 -32.47 4.85 -21.03
N LEU A 409 -31.60 5.10 -20.04
CA LEU A 409 -30.15 5.05 -20.21
C LEU A 409 -29.68 3.66 -20.66
N LYS A 410 -30.20 2.58 -20.05
CA LYS A 410 -29.80 1.20 -20.37
C LYS A 410 -30.11 0.78 -21.82
N LYS A 411 -31.10 1.40 -22.46
CA LYS A 411 -31.51 1.05 -23.84
C LYS A 411 -30.67 1.75 -24.92
N GLN A 412 -29.84 2.72 -24.54
CA GLN A 412 -28.98 3.44 -25.49
C GLN A 412 -27.69 2.66 -25.76
N ASN A 413 -27.12 2.78 -26.95
CA ASN A 413 -25.80 2.19 -27.25
C ASN A 413 -24.70 2.90 -26.46
N VAL A 414 -23.58 2.21 -26.23
CA VAL A 414 -22.37 2.72 -25.56
C VAL A 414 -21.18 2.58 -26.49
N ASP A 415 -20.23 3.50 -26.39
CA ASP A 415 -18.94 3.38 -27.08
C ASP A 415 -18.24 2.05 -26.77
N GLY A 416 -17.83 1.33 -27.80
CA GLY A 416 -17.20 0.01 -27.67
C GLY A 416 -15.90 0.02 -26.85
N ASN A 417 -15.07 1.07 -26.97
CA ASN A 417 -13.83 1.18 -26.21
C ASN A 417 -14.11 1.44 -24.72
N LEU A 418 -15.16 2.23 -24.43
CA LEU A 418 -15.60 2.47 -23.06
C LEU A 418 -16.18 1.21 -22.42
N MET A 419 -16.92 0.40 -23.19
CA MET A 419 -17.40 -0.91 -22.75
C MET A 419 -16.26 -1.88 -22.46
N GLU A 420 -15.22 -1.90 -23.30
CA GLU A 420 -14.04 -2.73 -23.08
C GLU A 420 -13.28 -2.29 -21.82
N ALA A 421 -13.04 -0.99 -21.64
CA ALA A 421 -12.42 -0.43 -20.45
C ALA A 421 -13.23 -0.77 -19.18
N TYR A 422 -14.54 -0.55 -19.20
CA TYR A 422 -15.43 -0.94 -18.09
C TYR A 422 -15.35 -2.43 -17.80
N SER A 423 -15.35 -3.28 -18.82
CA SER A 423 -15.25 -4.74 -18.66
C SER A 423 -13.91 -5.18 -18.07
N LYS A 424 -12.81 -4.50 -18.41
CA LYS A 424 -11.48 -4.73 -17.83
C LYS A 424 -11.45 -4.32 -16.36
N PHE A 425 -11.92 -3.11 -16.03
CA PHE A 425 -12.01 -2.64 -14.65
C PHE A 425 -12.94 -3.52 -13.81
N MET A 426 -14.10 -3.93 -14.34
CA MET A 426 -15.01 -4.84 -13.62
C MET A 426 -14.38 -6.21 -13.38
N ARG A 427 -13.68 -6.78 -14.36
CA ARG A 427 -12.96 -8.05 -14.18
C ARG A 427 -11.89 -7.95 -13.10
N ALA A 428 -11.05 -6.92 -13.19
CA ALA A 428 -10.08 -6.61 -12.15
C ALA A 428 -10.81 -6.54 -10.80
N VAL A 429 -11.73 -5.59 -10.58
CA VAL A 429 -12.35 -5.39 -9.27
C VAL A 429 -13.12 -6.64 -8.77
N MET A 430 -13.74 -7.44 -9.66
CA MET A 430 -14.42 -8.71 -9.30
C MET A 430 -13.48 -9.78 -8.76
N GLU A 431 -12.25 -9.84 -9.24
CA GLU A 431 -11.22 -10.79 -8.78
C GLU A 431 -10.62 -10.38 -7.43
N ILE A 432 -10.84 -9.13 -7.00
CA ILE A 432 -10.04 -8.43 -5.99
C ILE A 432 -10.78 -8.21 -4.67
N ASN A 433 -12.01 -7.69 -4.70
CA ASN A 433 -12.72 -7.26 -3.50
C ASN A 433 -14.23 -7.37 -3.67
N SER A 434 -14.75 -8.59 -3.51
CA SER A 434 -16.18 -8.90 -3.63
C SER A 434 -17.07 -8.09 -2.68
N LYS A 435 -16.56 -7.70 -1.50
CA LYS A 435 -17.29 -6.86 -0.52
C LYS A 435 -17.42 -5.40 -0.97
N GLN A 436 -16.34 -4.78 -1.41
CA GLN A 436 -16.40 -3.41 -1.95
C GLN A 436 -17.26 -3.36 -3.22
N ASN A 437 -17.18 -4.39 -4.07
CA ASN A 437 -18.09 -4.55 -5.20
C ASN A 437 -19.55 -4.69 -4.78
N SER A 438 -19.84 -5.50 -3.76
CA SER A 438 -21.20 -5.65 -3.27
C SER A 438 -21.73 -4.32 -2.72
N LYS A 439 -20.89 -3.53 -2.03
CA LYS A 439 -21.21 -2.17 -1.58
C LYS A 439 -21.48 -1.23 -2.76
N ILE A 440 -20.56 -1.14 -3.71
CA ILE A 440 -20.67 -0.26 -4.90
C ILE A 440 -21.88 -0.64 -5.75
N PHE A 441 -22.07 -1.94 -6.00
CA PHE A 441 -23.21 -2.47 -6.74
C PHE A 441 -24.52 -2.18 -6.00
N ARG A 442 -24.57 -2.42 -4.69
CA ARG A 442 -25.74 -2.08 -3.86
C ARG A 442 -26.05 -0.59 -3.91
N GLN A 443 -25.04 0.28 -3.86
CA GLN A 443 -25.24 1.73 -3.96
C GLN A 443 -25.71 2.18 -5.35
N PHE A 444 -25.20 1.57 -6.43
CA PHE A 444 -25.72 1.82 -7.77
C PHE A 444 -27.16 1.30 -7.94
N GLU A 445 -27.49 0.17 -7.33
CA GLU A 445 -28.85 -0.37 -7.29
C GLU A 445 -29.77 0.48 -6.40
N GLU A 446 -29.30 1.02 -5.29
CA GLU A 446 -30.02 2.00 -4.45
C GLU A 446 -30.26 3.29 -5.23
N LEU A 447 -29.27 3.81 -5.97
CA LEU A 447 -29.43 4.95 -6.87
C LEU A 447 -30.47 4.67 -7.97
N LYS A 448 -30.46 3.45 -8.54
CA LYS A 448 -31.46 2.99 -9.52
C LYS A 448 -32.87 2.90 -8.94
N ASN A 449 -33.01 2.43 -7.70
CA ASN A 449 -34.33 2.21 -7.07
C ASN A 449 -34.93 3.50 -6.50
N ASN A 450 -34.10 4.46 -6.08
CA ASN A 450 -34.55 5.74 -5.53
C ASN A 450 -34.95 6.76 -6.62
N ILE A 451 -34.62 6.51 -7.89
CA ILE A 451 -34.89 7.44 -8.99
C ILE A 451 -35.90 6.79 -9.94
N GLY A 452 -37.15 7.12 -9.67
CA GLY A 452 -38.36 6.46 -10.21
C GLY A 452 -39.49 6.47 -9.18
N ALA A 453 -39.14 6.48 -7.88
CA ALA A 453 -40.09 6.76 -6.80
C ALA A 453 -40.50 8.24 -6.72
N ILE A 454 -39.66 9.13 -7.25
CA ILE A 454 -40.00 10.54 -7.46
C ILE A 454 -40.30 10.72 -8.94
N ASN A 455 -41.58 10.50 -9.28
CA ASN A 455 -42.15 10.96 -10.54
C ASN A 455 -41.79 12.46 -10.73
N PRO A 456 -41.25 12.92 -11.88
CA PRO A 456 -41.18 14.34 -12.18
C PRO A 456 -42.55 14.89 -12.63
N SER A 457 -43.64 14.38 -12.02
CA SER A 457 -44.98 14.89 -12.23
C SER A 457 -45.55 15.39 -10.89
N VAL A 458 -46.02 16.63 -10.94
CA VAL A 458 -46.88 17.31 -9.96
C VAL A 458 -46.23 17.91 -8.70
N HIS A 459 -45.22 17.32 -8.05
CA HIS A 459 -44.76 17.88 -6.77
C HIS A 459 -43.69 18.98 -6.80
N PHE A 460 -42.98 19.20 -7.92
CA PHE A 460 -42.00 20.31 -8.03
C PHE A 460 -42.59 21.64 -8.53
N LYS A 461 -43.87 21.66 -8.93
CA LYS A 461 -44.61 22.91 -9.18
C LYS A 461 -45.27 23.49 -7.92
N GLN A 462 -45.33 22.74 -6.81
CA GLN A 462 -45.90 23.22 -5.55
C GLN A 462 -44.85 23.72 -4.55
N SER A 463 -43.59 23.27 -4.64
CA SER A 463 -42.50 23.79 -3.80
C SER A 463 -41.86 25.10 -4.32
N LEU A 464 -42.20 25.53 -5.54
CA LEU A 464 -41.91 26.87 -6.06
C LEU A 464 -43.14 27.82 -6.02
N ALA A 465 -44.29 27.36 -5.53
CA ALA A 465 -45.48 28.18 -5.28
C ALA A 465 -45.59 28.66 -3.82
N PHE A 466 -44.61 28.37 -2.96
CA PHE A 466 -44.61 28.75 -1.54
C PHE A 466 -43.70 29.95 -1.19
N ILE A 467 -43.20 30.68 -2.19
CA ILE A 467 -42.65 32.02 -2.01
C ILE A 467 -43.20 32.90 -3.13
N GLY A 468 -44.39 33.46 -2.94
CA GLY A 468 -44.94 34.40 -3.93
C GLY A 468 -46.44 34.68 -3.92
N HIS A 469 -47.13 34.68 -2.78
CA HIS A 469 -48.40 35.42 -2.66
C HIS A 469 -48.61 35.94 -1.24
N ARG A 470 -48.09 37.15 -0.98
CA ARG A 470 -48.75 38.06 -0.04
C ARG A 470 -49.96 38.61 -0.78
N ASN A 471 -51.14 38.19 -0.33
CA ASN A 471 -52.38 38.90 -0.60
C ASN A 471 -52.32 40.22 0.17
N THR A 472 -52.32 41.32 -0.58
CA THR A 472 -52.76 42.63 -0.12
C THR A 472 -53.87 43.02 -1.08
N GLN A 473 -55.11 42.89 -0.61
CA GLN A 473 -56.27 43.50 -1.22
C GLN A 473 -56.81 44.55 -0.25
N ASN A 474 -57.16 45.70 -0.83
CA ASN A 474 -57.92 46.85 -0.33
C ASN A 474 -57.08 47.81 0.53
N ASP A 475 -56.90 49.08 0.14
CA ASP A 475 -57.95 50.06 -0.19
C ASP A 475 -57.47 51.12 -1.22
N PRO A 476 -58.38 51.80 -1.97
CA PRO A 476 -58.07 52.81 -2.96
C PRO A 476 -58.15 54.23 -2.37
N SER A 477 -57.16 55.08 -2.64
CA SER A 477 -57.37 56.53 -2.70
C SER A 477 -56.21 57.25 -3.38
N GLN A 478 -56.60 58.08 -4.35
CA GLN A 478 -56.05 59.39 -4.72
C GLN A 478 -54.61 59.43 -5.29
N GLN A 479 -54.46 59.69 -6.58
CA GLN A 479 -54.36 61.01 -7.23
C GLN A 479 -53.02 61.72 -6.99
N GLU A 480 -52.41 62.14 -8.11
CA GLU A 480 -51.46 63.25 -8.23
C GLU A 480 -50.05 62.99 -7.64
N SER A 481 -48.93 63.51 -8.15
CA SER A 481 -48.53 64.34 -9.29
C SER A 481 -47.00 64.55 -9.16
N TYR A 482 -46.36 65.12 -10.19
CA TYR A 482 -45.00 65.71 -10.20
C TYR A 482 -43.80 64.74 -10.15
N GLU A 483 -43.13 64.54 -11.29
CA GLU A 483 -42.04 65.37 -11.85
C GLU A 483 -40.66 65.10 -11.24
N ASN A 484 -39.76 64.66 -12.13
CA ASN A 484 -38.39 65.15 -12.34
C ASN A 484 -37.62 65.77 -11.16
N ASN A 485 -36.43 65.21 -10.91
CA ASN A 485 -35.13 65.88 -11.11
C ASN A 485 -34.02 64.88 -10.76
N ILE A 486 -33.19 64.44 -11.71
CA ILE A 486 -31.86 65.00 -11.99
C ILE A 486 -31.10 65.38 -10.71
N LYS A 487 -30.18 64.52 -10.29
CA LYS A 487 -28.73 64.75 -10.44
C LYS A 487 -27.96 63.44 -10.39
#